data_AF-D7CWZ6-F1
#
_entry.id   AF-D7CWZ6-F1
#
_cell.length_a   1.000
_cell.length_b   1.000
_cell.length_c   1.000
_cell.angle_alpha   90.00
_cell.angle_beta   90.00
_cell.angle_gamma   90.00
#
_symmetry.space_group_name_H-M   'P 1'
#
loop_
_entity.id
_entity.type
_entity.pdbx_description
1 polymer ?
#
loop_
_entity_poly.entity_id
_entity_poly.type
_entity_poly.pdbx_seq_one_letter_code
_entity_poly.pdbx_strand_id
1 'polypeptide(L)'
;MRPTLTLRVRFAETDQMGIAHHSAYVVWFEAARVEWLRARGMSYRALEEEGVSLAVSALNVLYHQSTRFDDELSVQAEMTELKSRRVRYRYEITRGGERVASGESVHTPVDRRGRVVRLPQAWLQALEKHVAPL
;
A
#
# COMPACT_ATOMS: atom_id res chain seq x y z
N MET A 1 -1.28 14.11 -10.91
CA MET A 1 -2.46 13.41 -10.33
C MET A 1 -1.95 12.25 -9.50
N ARG A 2 -2.50 11.99 -8.31
CA ARG A 2 -2.10 10.84 -7.46
C ARG A 2 -2.62 9.55 -8.12
N PRO A 3 -1.78 8.52 -8.37
CA PRO A 3 -2.26 7.26 -8.91
C PRO A 3 -3.37 6.70 -8.02
N THR A 4 -4.48 6.31 -8.63
CA THR A 4 -5.64 5.74 -7.95
C THR A 4 -5.88 4.36 -8.53
N LEU A 5 -5.95 3.35 -7.67
CA LEU A 5 -6.39 2.02 -8.02
C LEU A 5 -7.90 1.95 -7.83
N THR A 6 -8.63 1.66 -8.89
CA THR A 6 -10.06 1.31 -8.80
C THR A 6 -10.20 -0.20 -8.69
N LEU A 7 -10.96 -0.67 -7.71
CA LEU A 7 -11.27 -2.09 -7.54
C LEU A 7 -12.72 -2.29 -7.10
N ARG A 8 -13.24 -3.50 -7.32
CA ARG A 8 -14.52 -3.93 -6.77
C ARG A 8 -14.31 -4.91 -5.63
N VAL A 9 -15.07 -4.76 -4.56
CA VAL A 9 -15.07 -5.70 -3.43
C VAL A 9 -15.56 -7.06 -3.92
N ARG A 10 -14.72 -8.08 -3.78
CA ARG A 10 -15.02 -9.44 -4.22
C ARG A 10 -15.81 -10.17 -3.15
N PHE A 11 -16.64 -11.13 -3.56
CA PHE A 11 -17.42 -11.94 -2.61
C PHE A 11 -16.53 -12.69 -1.62
N ALA A 12 -15.36 -13.16 -2.05
CA ALA A 12 -14.38 -13.83 -1.17
C ALA A 12 -13.77 -12.92 -0.09
N GLU A 13 -14.01 -11.61 -0.15
CA GLU A 13 -13.48 -10.63 0.80
C GLU A 13 -14.49 -10.26 1.89
N THR A 14 -15.73 -10.75 1.80
CA THR A 14 -16.78 -10.50 2.80
C THR A 14 -16.79 -11.56 3.90
N ASP A 15 -17.33 -11.20 5.05
CA ASP A 15 -17.52 -12.10 6.19
C ASP A 15 -19.01 -12.25 6.58
N GLN A 16 -19.27 -12.96 7.68
CA GLN A 16 -20.62 -13.23 8.17
C GLN A 16 -21.43 -11.97 8.54
N MET A 17 -20.78 -10.81 8.73
CA MET A 17 -21.47 -9.54 8.97
C MET A 17 -22.06 -8.94 7.69
N GLY A 18 -21.80 -9.54 6.52
CA GLY A 18 -22.29 -9.06 5.21
C GLY A 18 -21.55 -7.81 4.71
N ILE A 19 -20.33 -7.59 5.20
CA ILE A 19 -19.41 -6.52 4.82
C ILE A 19 -18.05 -7.12 4.50
N ALA A 20 -17.16 -6.34 3.87
CA ALA A 20 -15.77 -6.77 3.69
C ALA A 20 -15.07 -6.96 5.04
N HIS A 21 -14.42 -8.10 5.21
CA HIS A 21 -13.62 -8.40 6.39
C HIS A 21 -12.49 -7.36 6.52
N HIS A 22 -12.20 -6.92 7.74
CA HIS A 22 -11.22 -5.86 8.02
C HIS A 22 -9.84 -6.13 7.40
N SER A 23 -9.42 -7.41 7.28
CA SER A 23 -8.14 -7.77 6.66
C SER A 23 -8.08 -7.50 5.15
N ALA A 24 -9.22 -7.44 4.44
CA ALA A 24 -9.25 -7.19 3.01
C ALA A 24 -8.68 -5.81 2.65
N TYR A 25 -8.89 -4.83 3.53
CA TYR A 25 -8.37 -3.47 3.38
C TYR A 25 -6.84 -3.43 3.28
N VAL A 26 -6.15 -4.33 3.99
CA VAL A 26 -4.69 -4.43 3.94
C VAL A 26 -4.21 -4.90 2.57
N VAL A 27 -4.93 -5.84 1.96
CA VAL A 27 -4.66 -6.33 0.60
C VAL A 27 -4.90 -5.22 -0.43
N TRP A 28 -5.95 -4.41 -0.23
CA TRP A 28 -6.24 -3.26 -1.10
C TRP A 28 -5.17 -2.16 -1.00
N PHE A 29 -4.67 -1.88 0.22
CA PHE A 29 -3.55 -0.97 0.44
C PHE A 29 -2.28 -1.45 -0.27
N GLU A 30 -1.97 -2.76 -0.18
CA GLU A 30 -0.86 -3.35 -0.92
C GLU A 30 -1.01 -3.19 -2.42
N ALA A 31 -2.18 -3.51 -2.98
CA ALA A 31 -2.44 -3.35 -4.40
C ALA A 31 -2.21 -1.90 -4.84
N ALA A 32 -2.74 -0.93 -4.08
CA ALA A 32 -2.53 0.49 -4.37
C ALA A 32 -1.06 0.92 -4.26
N ARG A 33 -0.31 0.41 -3.28
CA ARG A 33 1.15 0.65 -3.15
C ARG A 33 1.91 0.11 -4.36
N VAL A 34 1.55 -1.08 -4.84
CA VAL A 34 2.17 -1.69 -6.03
C VAL A 34 1.85 -0.87 -7.29
N GLU A 35 0.61 -0.43 -7.46
CA GLU A 35 0.24 0.48 -8.56
C GLU A 35 0.96 1.82 -8.47
N TRP A 36 1.13 2.35 -7.25
CA TRP A 36 1.84 3.61 -7.02
C TRP A 36 3.31 3.54 -7.47
N LEU A 37 3.97 2.40 -7.22
CA LEU A 37 5.32 2.13 -7.73
C LEU A 37 5.31 2.03 -9.26
N ARG A 38 4.37 1.27 -9.83
CA ARG A 38 4.27 1.07 -11.29
C ARG A 38 4.07 2.37 -12.04
N ALA A 39 3.24 3.27 -11.53
CA ALA A 39 3.01 4.59 -12.09
C ALA A 39 4.27 5.48 -12.12
N ARG A 40 5.35 5.09 -11.42
CA ARG A 40 6.65 5.77 -11.39
C ARG A 40 7.74 5.02 -12.14
N GLY A 41 7.38 4.01 -12.94
CA GLY A 41 8.33 3.16 -13.64
C GLY A 41 9.08 2.18 -12.72
N MET A 42 8.63 2.02 -11.47
CA MET A 42 9.22 1.12 -10.49
C MET A 42 8.41 -0.18 -10.42
N SER A 43 9.08 -1.32 -10.23
CA SER A 43 8.43 -2.62 -10.12
C SER A 43 8.78 -3.26 -8.79
N TYR A 44 7.77 -3.58 -7.98
CA TYR A 44 8.01 -4.31 -6.74
C TYR A 44 8.67 -5.67 -7.01
N ARG A 45 8.29 -6.35 -8.09
CA ARG A 45 8.94 -7.58 -8.57
C ARG A 45 10.43 -7.38 -8.85
N ALA A 46 10.82 -6.26 -9.47
CA ALA A 46 12.22 -5.98 -9.75
C ALA A 46 13.03 -5.81 -8.45
N LEU A 47 12.45 -5.21 -7.40
CA LEU A 47 13.07 -5.14 -6.08
C LEU A 47 13.33 -6.54 -5.50
N GLU A 48 12.34 -7.43 -5.62
CA GLU A 48 12.45 -8.81 -5.14
C GLU A 48 13.49 -9.62 -5.93
N GLU A 49 13.60 -9.37 -7.24
CA GLU A 49 14.63 -9.95 -8.11
C GLU A 49 16.03 -9.47 -7.72
N GLU A 50 16.18 -8.21 -7.31
CA GLU A 50 17.40 -7.65 -6.68
C GLU A 50 17.67 -8.23 -5.27
N GLY A 51 16.78 -9.09 -4.75
CA GLY A 51 16.96 -9.81 -3.49
C GLY A 51 16.49 -9.04 -2.25
N VAL A 52 15.69 -7.99 -2.43
CA VAL A 52 15.14 -7.16 -1.34
C VAL A 52 13.62 -7.27 -1.32
N SER A 53 13.05 -7.48 -0.13
CA SER A 53 11.59 -7.41 0.10
C SER A 53 11.26 -6.31 1.11
N LEU A 54 10.08 -5.71 1.01
CA LEU A 54 9.59 -4.70 1.95
C LEU A 54 8.69 -5.33 3.02
N ALA A 55 9.29 -5.94 4.04
CA ALA A 55 8.54 -6.56 5.14
C ALA A 55 7.72 -5.50 5.88
N VAL A 56 6.40 -5.74 6.04
CA VAL A 56 5.52 -4.86 6.82
C VAL A 56 5.88 -5.00 8.31
N SER A 57 6.34 -3.91 8.93
CA SER A 57 6.74 -3.88 10.35
C SER A 57 5.74 -3.15 11.25
N ALA A 58 4.84 -2.35 10.67
CA ALA A 58 3.69 -1.80 11.38
C ALA A 58 2.54 -1.50 10.40
N LEU A 59 1.32 -1.56 10.90
CA LEU A 59 0.10 -1.26 10.15
C LEU A 59 -0.90 -0.59 11.11
N ASN A 60 -1.50 0.51 10.67
CA ASN A 60 -2.65 1.14 11.32
C ASN A 60 -3.76 1.34 10.29
N VAL A 61 -5.00 1.01 10.66
CA VAL A 61 -6.17 1.18 9.81
C VAL A 61 -7.31 1.78 10.63
N LEU A 62 -7.93 2.82 10.08
CA LEU A 62 -9.16 3.41 10.58
C LEU A 62 -10.27 3.10 9.59
N TYR A 63 -11.31 2.40 10.06
CA TYR A 63 -12.49 2.04 9.28
C TYR A 63 -13.59 3.05 9.60
N HIS A 64 -13.90 3.93 8.65
CA HIS A 64 -14.90 5.00 8.82
C HIS A 64 -16.29 4.54 8.39
N GLN A 65 -16.36 3.71 7.34
CA GLN A 65 -17.60 3.15 6.83
C GLN A 65 -17.40 1.70 6.40
N SER A 66 -18.46 0.90 6.47
CA SER A 66 -18.45 -0.48 5.96
C SER A 66 -18.50 -0.51 4.43
N THR A 67 -17.86 -1.52 3.84
CA THR A 67 -17.95 -1.85 2.41
C THR A 67 -18.67 -3.17 2.23
N ARG A 68 -19.40 -3.30 1.12
CA ARG A 68 -20.19 -4.49 0.80
C ARG A 68 -19.68 -5.12 -0.49
N PHE A 69 -20.10 -6.35 -0.73
CA PHE A 69 -19.87 -7.02 -2.01
C PHE A 69 -20.29 -6.12 -3.18
N ASP A 70 -19.45 -6.09 -4.21
CA ASP A 70 -19.63 -5.32 -5.46
C ASP A 70 -19.55 -3.79 -5.31
N ASP A 71 -19.23 -3.26 -4.12
CA ASP A 71 -18.85 -1.85 -3.98
C ASP A 71 -17.63 -1.52 -4.85
N GLU A 72 -17.70 -0.44 -5.62
CA GLU A 72 -16.57 0.09 -6.36
C GLU A 72 -15.79 1.08 -5.48
N LEU A 73 -14.52 0.78 -5.25
CA LEU A 73 -13.63 1.51 -4.37
C LEU A 73 -12.51 2.17 -5.15
N SER A 74 -12.18 3.40 -4.77
CA SER A 74 -10.96 4.09 -5.19
C SER A 74 -9.96 4.05 -4.04
N VAL A 75 -8.79 3.47 -4.30
CA VAL A 75 -7.72 3.29 -3.31
C VAL A 75 -6.50 4.09 -3.75
N GLN A 76 -6.06 5.00 -2.89
CA GLN A 76 -4.88 5.82 -3.12
C GLN A 76 -3.80 5.46 -2.11
N ALA A 77 -2.56 5.40 -2.57
CA ALA A 77 -1.38 5.24 -1.75
C ALA A 77 -0.45 6.45 -1.93
N GLU A 78 0.26 6.82 -0.87
CA GLU A 78 1.28 7.86 -0.90
C GLU A 78 2.46 7.49 -0.02
N MET A 79 3.68 7.66 -0.51
CA MET A 79 4.87 7.50 0.30
C MET A 79 5.08 8.75 1.17
N THR A 80 5.13 8.60 2.48
CA THR A 80 5.30 9.71 3.45
C THR A 80 6.69 9.73 4.08
N GLU A 81 7.44 8.63 3.99
CA GLU A 81 8.81 8.55 4.47
C GLU A 81 9.63 7.59 3.60
N LEU A 82 10.83 8.02 3.21
CA LEU A 82 11.84 7.19 2.55
C LEU A 82 13.18 7.33 3.29
N LYS A 83 13.61 6.25 3.93
CA LYS A 83 14.94 6.11 4.54
C LYS A 83 15.60 4.84 4.00
N SER A 84 16.92 4.74 4.14
CA SER A 84 17.66 3.56 3.66
C SER A 84 17.16 2.21 4.19
N ARG A 85 16.51 2.18 5.37
CA ARG A 85 16.01 0.96 6.03
C ARG A 85 14.56 1.06 6.52
N ARG A 86 13.82 2.07 6.06
CA ARG A 86 12.42 2.28 6.46
C ARG A 86 11.68 3.03 5.37
N VAL A 87 10.47 2.58 5.06
CA VAL A 87 9.55 3.25 4.14
C VAL A 87 8.18 3.35 4.82
N ARG A 88 7.51 4.49 4.69
CA ARG A 88 6.12 4.65 5.16
C ARG A 88 5.20 4.99 4.00
N TYR A 89 4.01 4.41 4.03
CA TYR A 89 2.93 4.74 3.11
C TYR A 89 1.66 5.10 3.87
N ARG A 90 0.96 6.14 3.41
CA ARG A 90 -0.41 6.48 3.77
C ARG A 90 -1.36 5.95 2.70
N TYR A 91 -2.57 5.60 3.12
CA TYR A 91 -3.63 5.13 2.26
C TYR A 91 -4.95 5.84 2.54
N GLU A 92 -5.73 6.02 1.49
CA GLU A 92 -7.12 6.47 1.56
C GLU A 92 -7.99 5.62 0.62
N ILE A 93 -9.12 5.14 1.14
CA ILE A 93 -10.14 4.42 0.37
C ILE A 93 -11.39 5.29 0.36
N THR A 94 -11.93 5.52 -0.83
CA THR A 94 -13.21 6.19 -1.03
C THR A 94 -14.17 5.35 -1.86
N ARG A 95 -15.48 5.60 -1.68
CA ARG A 95 -16.57 5.04 -2.48
C ARG A 95 -17.46 6.20 -2.90
N GLY A 96 -17.54 6.50 -4.20
CA GLY A 96 -18.32 7.65 -4.69
C GLY A 96 -17.88 9.01 -4.12
N GLY A 97 -16.61 9.16 -3.73
CA GLY A 97 -16.07 10.37 -3.09
C GLY A 97 -16.20 10.39 -1.56
N GLU A 98 -16.95 9.48 -0.96
CA GLU A 98 -17.02 9.36 0.50
C GLU A 98 -15.86 8.55 1.06
N ARG A 99 -15.28 9.01 2.17
CA ARG A 99 -14.21 8.29 2.86
C ARG A 99 -14.74 7.03 3.52
N VAL A 100 -14.11 5.91 3.20
CA VAL A 100 -14.43 4.57 3.72
C VAL A 100 -13.42 4.13 4.76
N ALA A 101 -12.12 4.25 4.43
CA ALA A 101 -11.04 3.88 5.33
C ALA A 101 -9.80 4.71 5.05
N SER A 102 -8.94 4.82 6.06
CA SER A 102 -7.60 5.40 5.94
C SER A 102 -6.61 4.50 6.67
N GLY A 103 -5.37 4.46 6.21
CA GLY A 103 -4.35 3.64 6.89
C GLY A 103 -2.94 4.15 6.69
N GLU A 104 -2.03 3.57 7.47
CA GLU A 104 -0.59 3.71 7.30
C GLU A 104 0.08 2.35 7.39
N SER A 105 1.07 2.09 6.54
CA SER A 105 1.97 0.95 6.70
C SER A 105 3.42 1.39 6.76
N VAL A 106 4.20 0.70 7.58
CA VAL A 106 5.65 0.86 7.71
C VAL A 106 6.32 -0.39 7.20
N HIS A 107 7.36 -0.21 6.40
CA HIS A 107 8.11 -1.30 5.81
C HIS A 107 9.59 -1.24 6.16
N THR A 108 10.17 -2.40 6.40
CA THR A 108 11.59 -2.60 6.62
C THR A 108 12.16 -3.45 5.47
N PRO A 109 13.15 -2.94 4.72
CA PRO A 109 13.80 -3.73 3.67
C PRO A 109 14.56 -4.91 4.28
N VAL A 110 14.33 -6.11 3.75
CA VAL A 110 14.97 -7.34 4.20
C VAL A 110 15.53 -8.15 3.03
N ASP A 111 16.60 -8.91 3.27
CA ASP A 111 17.09 -9.91 2.32
C ASP A 111 16.22 -11.18 2.33
N ARG A 112 16.52 -12.14 1.45
CA ARG A 112 15.83 -13.44 1.38
C ARG A 112 15.91 -14.28 2.67
N ARG A 113 16.78 -13.92 3.62
CA ARG A 113 16.90 -14.58 4.93
C ARG A 113 16.16 -13.78 6.03
N GLY A 114 15.44 -12.72 5.67
CA GLY A 114 14.73 -11.85 6.61
C GLY A 114 15.63 -10.87 7.36
N ARG A 115 16.90 -10.71 6.96
CA ARG A 115 17.83 -9.78 7.63
C ARG A 115 17.64 -8.38 7.08
N VAL A 116 17.63 -7.38 7.96
CA VAL A 116 17.48 -5.98 7.55
C VAL A 116 18.63 -5.54 6.65
N VAL A 117 18.29 -5.02 5.47
CA VAL A 117 19.25 -4.49 4.49
C VAL A 117 18.93 -3.04 4.12
N ARG A 118 19.84 -2.40 3.40
CA ARG A 118 19.56 -1.10 2.79
C ARG A 118 18.75 -1.30 1.50
N LEU A 119 17.87 -0.36 1.19
CA LEU A 119 17.33 -0.24 -0.16
C LEU A 119 18.47 0.00 -1.17
N PRO A 120 18.35 -0.51 -2.40
CA PRO A 120 19.28 -0.19 -3.48
C PRO A 120 19.37 1.32 -3.69
N GLN A 121 20.56 1.82 -4.03
CA GLN A 121 20.78 3.26 -4.20
C GLN A 121 19.91 3.85 -5.32
N ALA A 122 19.72 3.10 -6.42
CA ALA A 122 18.86 3.49 -7.52
C ALA A 122 17.39 3.65 -7.08
N TRP A 123 16.92 2.78 -6.18
CA TRP A 123 15.57 2.89 -5.60
C TRP A 123 15.40 4.15 -4.75
N LEU A 124 16.40 4.47 -3.91
CA LEU A 124 16.38 5.67 -3.10
C LEU A 124 16.33 6.93 -3.98
N GLN A 125 17.18 7.01 -4.99
CA GLN A 125 17.24 8.14 -5.93
C GLN A 125 15.95 8.30 -6.74
N ALA A 126 15.38 7.19 -7.24
CA ALA A 126 14.16 7.23 -8.04
C ALA A 126 12.96 7.72 -7.24
N LEU A 127 12.89 7.37 -5.94
CA LEU A 127 11.73 7.62 -5.09
C LEU A 127 11.82 8.89 -4.24
N GLU A 128 13.00 9.48 -4.06
CA GLU A 128 13.21 10.67 -3.21
C GLU A 128 12.28 11.84 -3.58
N LYS A 129 12.13 12.12 -4.88
CA LYS A 129 11.24 13.17 -5.40
C LYS A 129 9.74 12.88 -5.27
N HIS A 130 9.39 11.68 -4.79
CA HIS A 130 8.01 11.20 -4.70
C HIS A 130 7.52 11.06 -3.25
N VAL A 131 8.33 11.45 -2.27
CA VAL A 131 7.93 11.52 -0.87
C VAL A 131 6.98 12.72 -0.69
N ALA A 132 5.75 12.44 -0.27
CA ALA A 132 4.78 13.46 0.06
C ALA A 132 5.21 14.23 1.32
N PRO A 133 4.94 15.55 1.39
CA PRO A 133 5.12 16.29 2.64
C PRO A 133 4.22 15.71 3.74
N LEU A 134 4.70 15.78 4.97
CA LEU A 134 3.95 15.37 6.17
C LEU A 134 2.71 16.24 6.39
#